data_AF-A0A3D0J0K9-F1
#
_entry.id   AF-A0A3D0J0K9-F1
#
_cell.length_a   1.000
_cell.length_b   1.000
_cell.length_c   1.000
_cell.angle_alpha   90.00
_cell.angle_beta   90.00
_cell.angle_gamma   90.00
#
_symmetry.space_group_name_H-M   'P 1'
#
loop_
_entity.id
_entity.type
_entity.pdbx_description
1 polymer ?
#
loop_
_entity_poly.entity_id
_entity_poly.type
_entity_poly.pdbx_seq_one_letter_code
_entity_poly.pdbx_strand_id
1 'polypeptide(L)' 'MGWFRGRVLALEGLDMQVQRGEVFGLLGPNGSGKSTAMKMILGLLRP' A
#
# COMPACT_ATOMS: atom_id res chain seq x y z
N MET A 1 -1.40 -26.28 -8.69
CA MET A 1 -0.46 -25.18 -8.99
C MET A 1 -0.62 -24.11 -7.92
N GLY A 2 0.12 -24.21 -6.82
CA GLY A 2 -0.05 -23.32 -5.67
C GLY A 2 0.73 -22.03 -5.85
N TRP A 3 0.06 -20.89 -5.85
CA TRP A 3 0.71 -19.57 -5.81
C TRP A 3 1.21 -19.30 -4.39
N PHE A 4 2.25 -20.01 -3.96
CA PHE A 4 2.95 -19.67 -2.71
C PHE A 4 3.64 -18.33 -2.92
N ARG A 5 2.97 -17.24 -2.51
CA ARG A 5 3.63 -15.93 -2.37
C ARG A 5 4.42 -15.99 -1.07
N GLY A 6 5.74 -16.13 -1.19
CA GLY A 6 6.66 -15.96 -0.07
C GLY A 6 6.58 -14.55 0.53
N ARG A 7 7.38 -14.26 1.56
CA ARG A 7 7.50 -12.88 2.05
C ARG A 7 8.01 -12.00 0.91
N VAL A 8 7.31 -10.90 0.66
CA VAL A 8 7.68 -9.90 -0.34
C VAL A 8 7.74 -8.54 0.33
N LEU A 9 8.68 -7.71 -0.09
CA LEU A 9 8.70 -6.30 0.29
C LEU A 9 7.54 -5.60 -0.41
N ALA A 10 6.48 -5.31 0.34
CA ALA A 10 5.25 -4.76 -0.23
C ALA A 10 5.34 -3.25 -0.48
N LEU A 11 6.08 -2.53 0.37
CA LEU A 11 6.35 -1.10 0.28
C LEU A 11 7.77 -0.85 0.76
N GLU A 12 8.46 0.09 0.15
CA GLU A 12 9.80 0.52 0.51
C GLU A 12 9.82 2.05 0.50
N GLY A 13 10.10 2.68 1.65
CA GLY A 13 10.24 4.13 1.75
C GLY A 13 9.02 4.94 1.28
N LEU A 14 7.78 4.48 1.55
CA LEU A 14 6.59 5.23 1.17
C LEU A 14 6.53 6.55 1.97
N ASP A 15 6.75 7.66 1.28
CA ASP A 15 6.56 9.02 1.77
C ASP A 15 5.45 9.71 0.97
N MET A 16 4.47 10.27 1.66
CA MET A 16 3.34 10.93 1.01
C MET A 16 2.69 11.98 1.91
N GLN A 17 2.18 13.03 1.28
CA GLN A 17 1.43 14.09 1.94
C GLN A 17 0.13 14.31 1.15
N VAL A 18 -1.01 14.34 1.85
CA VAL A 18 -2.32 14.66 1.26
C VAL A 18 -2.90 15.84 2.01
N GLN A 19 -3.21 16.91 1.28
CA GLN A 19 -3.68 18.16 1.86
C GLN A 19 -5.19 18.11 2.16
N ARG A 20 -5.65 19.02 3.03
CA ARG A 20 -7.08 19.14 3.32
C ARG A 20 -7.85 19.53 2.04
N GLY A 21 -8.86 18.73 1.70
CA GLY A 21 -9.68 18.93 0.52
C GLY A 21 -9.11 18.34 -0.78
N GLU A 22 -7.94 17.70 -0.71
CA GLU A 22 -7.35 17.02 -1.86
C GLU A 22 -8.03 15.67 -2.11
N VAL A 23 -8.30 15.37 -3.38
CA VAL A 23 -8.72 14.04 -3.83
C VAL A 23 -7.49 13.31 -4.36
N PHE A 24 -6.99 12.34 -3.59
CA PHE A 24 -5.81 11.55 -3.95
C PHE A 24 -6.19 10.16 -4.45
N GLY A 25 -5.57 9.71 -5.55
CA GLY A 25 -5.77 8.38 -6.13
C GLY A 25 -4.50 7.53 -6.07
N LEU A 26 -4.53 6.41 -5.34
CA LEU A 26 -3.43 5.43 -5.33
C LEU A 26 -3.66 4.33 -6.39
N LEU A 27 -3.00 4.46 -7.53
CA LEU A 27 -3.18 3.59 -8.71
C LEU A 27 -2.00 2.63 -8.91
N GLY A 28 -2.24 1.52 -9.63
CA GLY A 28 -1.20 0.55 -9.99
C GLY A 28 -1.72 -0.88 -10.20
N PRO A 29 -0.90 -1.81 -10.74
CA PRO A 29 -1.30 -3.19 -11.03
C PRO A 29 -1.65 -4.04 -9.79
N ASN A 30 -2.34 -5.17 -9.97
CA ASN A 30 -2.63 -6.09 -8.87
C ASN A 30 -1.33 -6.59 -8.22
N GLY A 31 -1.25 -6.51 -6.88
CA GLY A 31 -0.06 -6.89 -6.12
C GLY A 31 0.96 -5.78 -5.88
N SER A 32 0.77 -4.56 -6.41
CA SER A 32 1.71 -3.43 -6.26
C SER A 32 1.76 -2.78 -4.86
N GLY A 33 1.18 -3.41 -3.83
CA GLY A 33 1.21 -2.87 -2.46
C GLY A 33 0.11 -1.86 -2.08
N LYS A 34 -0.79 -1.47 -3.00
CA LYS A 34 -1.85 -0.47 -2.72
C LYS A 34 -2.70 -0.74 -1.48
N SER A 35 -3.26 -1.95 -1.38
CA SER A 35 -4.08 -2.32 -0.21
C SER A 35 -3.26 -2.42 1.06
N THR A 36 -1.96 -2.75 0.96
CA THR A 36 -1.03 -2.72 2.08
C THR A 36 -0.81 -1.29 2.56
N ALA A 37 -0.57 -0.34 1.64
CA ALA A 37 -0.42 1.08 1.94
C ALA A 37 -1.69 1.65 2.58
N MET A 38 -2.87 1.35 2.02
CA MET A 38 -4.15 1.77 2.59
C MET A 38 -4.37 1.24 4.01
N LYS A 39 -4.03 -0.03 4.27
CA LYS A 39 -4.11 -0.60 5.63
C LYS A 39 -3.16 0.09 6.61
N MET A 40 -1.96 0.49 6.17
CA MET A 40 -1.05 1.26 7.03
C MET A 40 -1.61 2.65 7.35
N ILE A 41 -2.12 3.37 6.34
CA ILE A 41 -2.74 4.70 6.52
C ILE A 41 -3.94 4.64 7.48
N LEU A 42 -4.76 3.60 7.36
CA LEU A 42 -5.91 3.37 8.24
C LEU A 42 -5.52 2.85 9.64
N GLY A 43 -4.23 2.62 9.93
CA GLY A 43 -3.77 2.07 11.21
C GLY A 43 -4.06 0.58 11.41
N LEU A 44 -4.47 -0.14 10.36
CA LEU A 44 -4.80 -1.57 10.38
C LEU A 44 -3.57 -2.48 10.20
N LEU A 45 -2.44 -1.91 9.79
CA LEU A 45 -1.17 -2.60 9.59
C LEU A 45 -0.03 -1.69 10.06
N ARG A 46 0.92 -2.22 10.83
CA ARG A 46 2.11 -1.47 11.28
C ARG A 46 3.29 -1.68 10.31
N PRO A 47 4.19 -0.69 10.19
CA PRO A 47 5.44 -0.83 9.42
C PRO A 47 6.33 -1.97 9.94
#